data_AF-A0AAW8UKI0-F1
#
_entry.id   AF-A0AAW8UKI0-F1
#
_cell.length_a   1.000
_cell.length_b   1.000
_cell.length_c   1.000
_cell.angle_alpha   90.00
_cell.angle_beta   90.00
_cell.angle_gamma   90.00
#
_symmetry.space_group_name_H-M   'P 1'
#
loop_
_entity.id
_entity.type
_entity.pdbx_description
1 polymer ?
#
loop_
_entity_poly.entity_id
_entity_poly.type
_entity_poly.pdbx_seq_one_letter_code
_entity_poly.pdbx_strand_id
1 'polypeptide(L)'
;MPTNELTTEMKVGVIFNPSTIEIQNEENLQQYVDEKVAFYGSLVFSEENMAEAKQSRTELNKIKNMLDDERKKVKSEFQKPLTEFERKIKKYTSQLALVIDGIKQDIDSFESKQTAIRLEKLQELLSEMMVSHNLTKEDLKDLEIDKSWYNTTAFTKKGEPTKKTIEAIHSKLGFLSLQKQQILSSKQAVKEFAELSGLDPYAWENLIERGLSTAEVIEKIKHSVEQKRLDLEEKERQRIAKEEYDSAMSKLANEQFSKVNDTTIDMETGEVIKVQEQVEPEILTFVLEVTGTYEALASMNEFMKQNDISFRKVAK
;
A
#
# COMPACT_ATOMS: atom_id res chain seq x y z
N MET A 1 46.92 -16.61 -9.08
CA MET A 1 45.67 -16.44 -9.87
C MET A 1 45.57 -17.66 -10.76
N PRO A 2 44.60 -18.56 -10.60
CA PRO A 2 44.37 -19.59 -11.59
C PRO A 2 43.96 -18.92 -12.90
N THR A 3 44.74 -19.15 -13.95
CA THR A 3 44.49 -18.67 -15.31
C THR A 3 43.20 -19.30 -15.82
N ASN A 4 42.31 -18.50 -16.43
CA ASN A 4 41.05 -19.00 -16.96
C ASN A 4 41.33 -19.84 -18.24
N GLU A 5 41.52 -21.15 -18.08
CA GLU A 5 41.83 -22.11 -19.15
C GLU A 5 40.58 -22.60 -19.90
N LEU A 6 39.60 -21.73 -20.15
CA LEU A 6 38.49 -22.05 -21.07
C LEU A 6 38.93 -21.93 -22.54
N THR A 7 40.02 -22.62 -22.89
CA THR A 7 40.46 -22.78 -24.28
C THR A 7 39.53 -23.80 -24.93
N THR A 8 38.63 -23.29 -25.78
CA THR A 8 37.57 -24.07 -26.39
C THR A 8 38.12 -24.91 -27.55
N GLU A 9 38.53 -26.15 -27.26
CA GLU A 9 38.78 -27.18 -28.30
C GLU A 9 38.15 -28.55 -27.97
N MET A 10 37.26 -28.64 -26.98
CA MET A 10 36.62 -29.92 -26.67
C MET A 10 35.47 -30.20 -27.64
N LYS A 11 35.77 -30.86 -28.76
CA LYS A 11 34.75 -31.45 -29.65
C LYS A 11 34.25 -32.74 -29.02
N VAL A 12 32.96 -32.79 -28.63
CA VAL A 12 32.32 -34.02 -28.17
C VAL A 12 32.15 -34.96 -29.37
N GLY A 13 33.11 -35.86 -29.56
CA GLY A 13 33.04 -36.92 -30.59
C GLY A 13 32.22 -38.10 -30.08
N VAL A 14 31.09 -38.37 -30.73
CA VAL A 14 30.27 -39.56 -30.47
C VAL A 14 30.51 -40.56 -31.59
N ILE A 15 31.03 -41.75 -31.26
CA ILE A 15 31.10 -42.87 -32.19
C ILE A 15 29.75 -43.57 -32.16
N PHE A 16 29.01 -43.46 -33.26
CA PHE A 16 27.71 -44.12 -33.44
C PHE A 16 27.80 -45.15 -34.56
N ASN A 17 27.68 -46.44 -34.19
CA ASN A 17 27.64 -47.54 -35.14
C ASN A 17 26.19 -48.04 -35.24
N PRO A 18 25.44 -47.75 -36.32
CA PRO A 18 24.09 -48.26 -36.50
C PRO A 18 24.16 -49.79 -36.53
N SER A 19 23.45 -50.44 -35.60
CA SER A 19 23.42 -51.90 -35.52
C SER A 19 22.24 -52.42 -36.35
N THR A 20 22.51 -53.32 -37.30
CA THR A 20 21.49 -53.98 -38.14
C THR A 20 20.75 -55.04 -37.31
N ILE A 21 19.42 -55.11 -37.45
CA ILE A 21 18.59 -56.15 -36.83
C ILE A 21 17.98 -57.00 -37.95
N GLU A 22 18.33 -58.27 -38.01
CA GLU A 22 17.83 -59.24 -38.99
C GLU A 22 17.28 -60.48 -38.26
N ILE A 23 16.18 -61.03 -38.78
CA ILE A 23 15.66 -62.32 -38.30
C ILE A 23 16.50 -63.42 -38.96
N GLN A 24 17.26 -64.15 -38.17
CA GLN A 24 18.00 -65.30 -38.68
C GLN A 24 17.03 -66.35 -39.20
N ASN A 25 17.26 -66.84 -40.43
CA ASN A 25 16.43 -67.84 -41.09
C ASN A 25 14.95 -67.41 -41.20
N GLU A 26 14.69 -66.15 -41.54
CA GLU A 26 13.34 -65.58 -41.68
C GLU A 26 12.44 -66.45 -42.57
N GLU A 27 12.95 -66.94 -43.70
CA GLU A 27 12.21 -67.83 -44.61
C GLU A 27 11.70 -69.10 -43.90
N ASN A 28 12.54 -69.75 -43.08
CA ASN A 28 12.15 -70.94 -42.32
C ASN A 28 11.13 -70.60 -41.22
N LEU A 29 11.28 -69.44 -40.58
CA LEU A 29 10.34 -68.98 -39.56
C LEU A 29 8.98 -68.67 -40.18
N GLN A 30 8.96 -67.98 -41.32
CA GLN A 30 7.76 -67.65 -42.06
C GLN A 30 7.05 -68.93 -42.50
N GLN A 31 7.77 -69.88 -43.11
CA GLN A 31 7.20 -71.16 -43.51
C GLN A 31 6.58 -71.92 -42.32
N TYR A 32 7.29 -71.98 -41.18
CA TYR A 32 6.77 -72.62 -39.98
C TYR A 32 5.49 -71.95 -39.46
N VAL A 33 5.44 -70.61 -39.45
CA VAL A 33 4.25 -69.85 -39.03
C VAL A 33 3.09 -70.11 -40.00
N ASP A 34 3.33 -70.04 -41.30
CA ASP A 34 2.33 -70.25 -42.35
C ASP A 34 1.74 -71.67 -42.28
N GLU A 35 2.58 -72.69 -42.08
CA GLU A 35 2.16 -74.07 -41.88
C GLU A 35 1.27 -74.24 -40.65
N LYS A 36 1.61 -73.61 -39.52
CA LYS A 36 0.79 -73.68 -38.30
C LYS A 36 -0.52 -72.91 -38.46
N VAL A 37 -0.50 -71.74 -39.09
CA VAL A 37 -1.71 -70.95 -39.37
C VAL A 37 -2.65 -71.73 -40.29
N ALA A 38 -2.14 -72.32 -41.37
CA ALA A 38 -2.93 -73.13 -42.30
C ALA A 38 -3.50 -74.38 -41.61
N PHE A 39 -2.67 -75.11 -40.84
CA PHE A 39 -3.09 -76.30 -40.12
C PHE A 39 -4.23 -75.99 -39.14
N TYR A 40 -4.01 -75.08 -38.18
CA TYR A 40 -5.03 -74.78 -37.16
C TYR A 40 -6.21 -73.97 -37.71
N GLY A 41 -6.03 -73.21 -38.79
CA GLY A 41 -7.10 -72.47 -39.47
C GLY A 41 -8.06 -73.34 -40.27
N SER A 42 -7.64 -74.56 -40.63
CA SER A 42 -8.47 -75.53 -41.37
C SER A 42 -9.35 -76.42 -40.47
N LEU A 43 -9.15 -76.37 -39.15
CA LEU A 43 -9.88 -77.21 -38.20
C LEU A 43 -11.31 -76.72 -37.97
N VAL A 44 -12.28 -77.64 -38.07
CA VAL A 44 -13.68 -77.37 -37.74
C VAL A 44 -13.98 -77.88 -36.33
N PHE A 45 -14.28 -76.96 -35.42
CA PHE A 45 -14.52 -77.29 -34.02
C PHE A 45 -16.01 -77.59 -33.75
N SER A 46 -16.28 -78.62 -32.96
CA SER A 46 -17.58 -79.11 -32.51
C SER A 46 -17.54 -79.38 -30.99
N GLU A 47 -18.67 -79.72 -30.37
CA GLU A 47 -18.71 -79.99 -28.91
C GLU A 47 -17.79 -81.15 -28.48
N GLU A 48 -17.59 -82.14 -29.35
CA GLU A 48 -16.78 -83.33 -29.08
C GLU A 48 -15.26 -83.06 -29.14
N ASN A 49 -14.81 -82.05 -29.89
CA ASN A 49 -13.38 -81.74 -30.08
C ASN A 49 -12.93 -80.42 -29.40
N MET A 50 -13.75 -79.87 -28.50
CA MET A 50 -13.49 -78.63 -27.79
C MET A 50 -12.19 -78.65 -26.95
N ALA A 51 -11.76 -79.83 -26.48
CA ALA A 51 -10.50 -80.01 -25.76
C ALA A 51 -9.28 -79.73 -26.67
N GLU A 52 -9.30 -80.27 -27.89
CA GLU A 52 -8.25 -80.05 -28.90
C GLU A 52 -8.22 -78.58 -29.33
N ALA A 53 -9.38 -77.95 -29.52
CA ALA A 53 -9.49 -76.52 -29.83
C ALA A 53 -8.79 -75.63 -28.77
N LYS A 54 -8.99 -75.94 -27.49
CA LYS A 54 -8.32 -75.24 -26.38
C LYS A 54 -6.81 -75.47 -26.37
N GLN A 55 -6.36 -76.68 -26.73
CA GLN A 55 -4.93 -76.99 -26.85
C GLN A 55 -4.30 -76.25 -28.02
N SER A 56 -4.91 -76.27 -29.22
CA SER A 56 -4.46 -75.53 -30.40
C SER A 56 -4.32 -74.03 -30.13
N ARG A 57 -5.32 -73.43 -29.46
CA ARG A 57 -5.25 -72.03 -29.03
C ARG A 57 -4.07 -71.78 -28.09
N THR A 58 -3.79 -72.70 -27.18
CA THR A 58 -2.68 -72.57 -26.22
C THR A 58 -1.34 -72.62 -26.95
N GLU A 59 -1.18 -73.54 -27.91
CA GLU A 59 0.03 -73.68 -28.72
C GLU A 59 0.28 -72.46 -29.61
N LEU A 60 -0.75 -71.94 -30.30
CA LEU A 60 -0.66 -70.70 -31.07
C LEU A 60 -0.27 -69.50 -30.20
N ASN A 61 -0.84 -69.39 -28.99
CA ASN A 61 -0.44 -68.34 -28.05
C ASN A 61 1.00 -68.49 -27.57
N LYS A 62 1.52 -69.71 -27.41
CA LYS A 62 2.95 -69.92 -27.07
C LYS A 62 3.86 -69.41 -28.19
N ILE A 63 3.55 -69.73 -29.45
CA ILE A 63 4.32 -69.25 -30.62
C ILE A 63 4.28 -67.72 -30.70
N LYS A 64 3.08 -67.13 -30.58
CA LYS A 64 2.91 -65.68 -30.55
C LYS A 64 3.72 -65.01 -29.45
N ASN A 65 3.65 -65.54 -28.23
CA ASN A 65 4.38 -64.99 -27.08
C ASN A 65 5.89 -65.10 -27.25
N MET A 66 6.39 -66.22 -27.78
CA MET A 66 7.82 -66.42 -28.06
C MET A 66 8.38 -65.35 -29.01
N LEU A 67 7.66 -65.05 -30.10
CA LEU A 67 8.04 -64.00 -31.04
C LEU A 67 8.02 -62.61 -30.39
N ASP A 68 7.00 -62.34 -29.59
CA ASP A 68 6.83 -61.09 -28.85
C ASP A 68 7.95 -60.88 -27.80
N ASP A 69 8.34 -61.96 -27.13
CA ASP A 69 9.39 -61.99 -26.12
C ASP A 69 10.78 -61.79 -26.73
N GLU A 70 11.08 -62.43 -27.86
CA GLU A 70 12.36 -62.20 -28.56
C GLU A 70 12.43 -60.76 -29.10
N ARG A 71 11.32 -60.21 -29.64
CA ARG A 71 11.25 -58.79 -30.02
C ARG A 71 11.52 -57.87 -28.84
N LYS A 72 10.90 -58.12 -27.68
CA LYS A 72 11.13 -57.34 -26.44
C LYS A 72 12.58 -57.43 -25.97
N LYS A 73 13.17 -58.63 -26.02
CA LYS A 73 14.56 -58.90 -25.64
C LYS A 73 15.53 -58.13 -26.53
N VAL A 74 15.40 -58.23 -27.86
CA VAL A 74 16.22 -57.47 -28.82
C VAL A 74 16.10 -55.97 -28.58
N LYS A 75 14.86 -55.44 -28.44
CA LYS A 75 14.62 -54.03 -28.12
C LYS A 75 15.32 -53.59 -26.83
N SER A 76 15.23 -54.41 -25.78
CA SER A 76 15.87 -54.13 -24.49
C SER A 76 17.39 -54.07 -24.62
N GLU A 77 18.01 -55.06 -25.28
CA GLU A 77 19.47 -55.08 -25.48
C GLU A 77 19.94 -53.88 -26.33
N PHE A 78 19.21 -53.52 -27.38
CA PHE A 78 19.52 -52.34 -28.21
C PHE A 78 19.35 -51.01 -27.47
N GLN A 79 18.37 -50.91 -26.57
CA GLN A 79 18.13 -49.69 -25.80
C GLN A 79 19.20 -49.49 -24.71
N LYS A 80 19.83 -50.56 -24.20
CA LYS A 80 20.84 -50.46 -23.13
C LYS A 80 22.01 -49.52 -23.49
N PRO A 81 22.70 -49.64 -24.64
CA PRO A 81 23.76 -48.70 -25.03
C PRO A 81 23.30 -47.25 -25.08
N LEU A 82 22.09 -46.99 -25.60
CA LEU A 82 21.52 -45.64 -25.67
C LEU A 82 21.26 -45.07 -24.28
N THR A 83 20.60 -45.83 -23.41
CA THR A 83 20.34 -45.42 -22.02
C THR A 83 21.64 -45.16 -21.25
N GLU A 84 22.66 -45.98 -21.46
CA GLU A 84 23.98 -45.80 -20.86
C GLU A 84 24.69 -44.53 -21.35
N PHE A 85 24.62 -44.25 -22.65
CA PHE A 85 25.13 -43.02 -23.23
C PHE A 85 24.42 -41.78 -22.66
N GLU A 86 23.08 -41.76 -22.67
CA GLU A 86 22.28 -40.66 -22.12
C GLU A 86 22.57 -40.44 -20.63
N ARG A 87 22.70 -41.53 -19.87
CA ARG A 87 23.07 -41.47 -18.44
C ARG A 87 24.43 -40.81 -18.22
N LYS A 88 25.43 -41.15 -19.03
CA LYS A 88 26.78 -40.56 -18.95
C LYS A 88 26.75 -39.08 -19.30
N ILE A 89 26.11 -38.70 -20.39
CA ILE A 89 25.96 -37.29 -20.79
C ILE A 89 25.23 -36.51 -19.70
N LYS A 90 24.11 -37.03 -19.19
CA LYS A 90 23.35 -36.39 -18.11
C LYS A 90 24.18 -36.20 -16.84
N LYS A 91 24.99 -37.20 -16.47
CA LYS A 91 25.93 -37.08 -15.36
C LYS A 91 26.90 -35.92 -15.57
N TYR A 92 27.53 -35.82 -16.74
CA TYR A 92 28.46 -34.72 -17.04
C TYR A 92 27.77 -33.35 -17.01
N THR A 93 26.59 -33.22 -17.63
CA THR A 93 25.83 -31.96 -17.62
C THR A 93 25.40 -31.57 -16.21
N SER A 94 25.01 -32.53 -15.36
CA SER A 94 24.65 -32.25 -13.97
C SER A 94 25.85 -31.83 -13.13
N GLN A 95 27.03 -32.41 -13.34
CA GLN A 95 28.25 -31.98 -12.66
C GLN A 95 28.62 -30.53 -13.03
N LEU A 96 28.49 -30.17 -14.31
CA LEU A 96 28.73 -28.80 -14.76
C LEU A 96 27.70 -27.82 -14.16
N ALA A 97 26.41 -28.20 -14.13
CA ALA A 97 25.35 -27.37 -13.56
C ALA A 97 25.63 -27.00 -12.10
N LEU A 98 26.07 -27.96 -11.28
CA LEU A 98 26.41 -27.70 -9.86
C LEU A 98 27.51 -26.64 -9.71
N VAL A 99 28.55 -26.70 -10.55
CA VAL A 99 29.65 -25.72 -10.50
C VAL A 99 29.19 -24.36 -11.02
N ILE A 100 28.39 -24.32 -12.09
CA ILE A 100 27.81 -23.08 -12.63
C ILE A 100 26.94 -22.39 -11.57
N ASP A 101 26.08 -23.15 -10.89
CA ASP A 101 25.20 -22.62 -9.85
C ASP A 101 25.99 -22.07 -8.65
N GLY A 102 27.06 -22.76 -8.24
CA GLY A 102 27.98 -22.28 -7.21
C GLY A 102 28.67 -20.97 -7.60
N ILE A 103 29.23 -20.90 -8.82
CA ILE A 103 29.86 -19.68 -9.34
C ILE A 103 28.85 -18.52 -9.39
N LYS A 104 27.61 -18.79 -9.81
CA LYS A 104 26.55 -17.78 -9.84
C LYS A 104 26.28 -17.24 -8.43
N GLN A 105 26.13 -18.11 -7.43
CA GLN A 105 25.92 -17.69 -6.04
C GLN A 105 27.09 -16.87 -5.51
N ASP A 106 28.32 -17.24 -5.84
CA ASP A 106 29.52 -16.48 -5.45
C ASP A 106 29.56 -15.09 -6.10
N ILE A 107 29.19 -14.98 -7.39
CA ILE A 107 29.06 -13.69 -8.09
C ILE A 107 27.97 -12.84 -7.43
N ASP A 108 26.78 -13.38 -7.22
CA ASP A 108 25.65 -12.66 -6.63
C ASP A 108 25.98 -12.16 -5.20
N SER A 109 26.66 -13.00 -4.40
CA SER A 109 27.14 -12.67 -3.06
C SER A 109 28.21 -11.57 -3.09
N PHE A 110 29.15 -11.64 -4.03
CA PHE A 110 30.18 -10.62 -4.22
C PHE A 110 29.57 -9.28 -4.63
N GLU A 111 28.68 -9.25 -5.64
CA GLU A 111 28.03 -8.03 -6.10
C GLU A 111 27.16 -7.39 -5.01
N SER A 112 26.47 -8.21 -4.21
CA SER A 112 25.68 -7.75 -3.06
C SER A 112 26.57 -7.08 -2.01
N LYS A 113 27.71 -7.70 -1.65
CA LYS A 113 28.69 -7.11 -0.72
C LYS A 113 29.27 -5.80 -1.26
N GLN A 114 29.64 -5.75 -2.54
CA GLN A 114 30.13 -4.52 -3.18
C GLN A 114 29.07 -3.42 -3.20
N THR A 115 27.78 -3.77 -3.34
CA THR A 115 26.67 -2.81 -3.27
C THR A 115 26.50 -2.27 -1.85
N ALA A 116 26.58 -3.12 -0.83
CA ALA A 116 26.51 -2.71 0.57
C ALA A 116 27.64 -1.72 0.93
N ILE A 117 28.88 -2.02 0.53
CA ILE A 117 30.04 -1.12 0.75
C ILE A 117 29.83 0.24 0.07
N ARG A 118 29.28 0.27 -1.15
CA ARG A 118 28.97 1.53 -1.86
C ARG A 118 27.87 2.33 -1.16
N LEU A 119 26.85 1.66 -0.64
CA LEU A 119 25.79 2.30 0.14
C LEU A 119 26.32 2.89 1.45
N GLU A 120 27.21 2.19 2.14
CA GLU A 120 27.87 2.69 3.36
C GLU A 120 28.67 3.97 3.07
N LYS A 121 29.53 3.95 2.03
CA LYS A 121 30.25 5.15 1.59
C LYS A 121 29.34 6.29 1.15
N LEU A 122 28.21 5.97 0.52
CA LEU A 122 27.21 6.96 0.15
C LEU A 122 26.55 7.59 1.38
N GLN A 123 26.28 6.81 2.44
CA GLN A 123 25.74 7.32 3.70
C GLN A 123 26.76 8.23 4.42
N GLU A 124 28.04 7.88 4.40
CA GLU A 124 29.11 8.74 4.91
C GLU A 124 29.16 10.08 4.15
N LEU A 125 29.17 10.02 2.81
CA LEU A 125 29.17 11.20 1.94
C LEU A 125 27.95 12.10 2.18
N LEU A 126 26.75 11.50 2.28
CA LEU A 126 25.52 12.24 2.58
C LEU A 126 25.63 12.92 3.95
N SER A 127 26.11 12.20 4.97
CA SER A 127 26.26 12.75 6.32
C SER A 127 27.23 13.94 6.35
N GLU A 128 28.35 13.87 5.62
CA GLU A 128 29.30 14.97 5.48
C GLU A 128 28.67 16.18 4.77
N MET A 129 28.01 15.96 3.62
CA MET A 129 27.40 17.04 2.84
C MET A 129 26.17 17.66 3.51
N MET A 130 25.43 16.91 4.33
CA MET A 130 24.30 17.47 5.08
C MET A 130 24.73 18.61 5.99
N VAL A 131 25.93 18.53 6.58
CA VAL A 131 26.48 19.58 7.43
C VAL A 131 26.70 20.86 6.63
N SER A 132 27.28 20.78 5.43
CA SER A 132 27.50 21.96 4.59
C SER A 132 26.20 22.59 4.06
N HIS A 133 25.15 21.78 3.90
CA HIS A 133 23.81 22.23 3.48
C HIS A 133 22.87 22.63 4.62
N ASN A 134 23.32 22.58 5.88
CA ASN A 134 22.51 22.88 7.07
C ASN A 134 21.23 22.00 7.16
N LEU A 135 21.36 20.75 6.71
CA LEU A 135 20.34 19.72 6.71
C LEU A 135 20.53 18.75 7.87
N THR A 136 19.42 18.19 8.33
CA THR A 136 19.33 17.20 9.41
C THR A 136 18.81 15.88 8.86
N LYS A 137 18.92 14.80 9.64
CA LYS A 137 18.42 13.49 9.22
C LYS A 137 16.91 13.50 8.91
N GLU A 138 16.13 14.33 9.60
CA GLU A 138 14.68 14.44 9.34
C GLU A 138 14.41 15.07 7.97
N ASP A 139 15.24 16.02 7.52
CA ASP A 139 15.10 16.67 6.20
C ASP A 139 15.32 15.70 5.03
N LEU A 140 15.94 14.54 5.28
CA LEU A 140 16.24 13.50 4.29
C LEU A 140 15.35 12.26 4.43
N LYS A 141 14.39 12.25 5.35
CA LYS A 141 13.54 11.09 5.62
C LYS A 141 12.76 10.60 4.39
N ASP A 142 12.33 11.55 3.56
CA ASP A 142 11.60 11.28 2.33
C ASP A 142 12.51 11.30 1.08
N LEU A 143 13.83 11.41 1.27
CA LEU A 143 14.78 11.38 0.15
C LEU A 143 14.95 9.95 -0.36
N GLU A 144 14.41 9.69 -1.55
CA GLU A 144 14.70 8.47 -2.28
C GLU A 144 16.16 8.48 -2.78
N ILE A 145 16.92 7.45 -2.39
CA ILE A 145 18.30 7.26 -2.82
C ILE A 145 18.33 6.66 -4.23
N ASP A 146 18.74 7.47 -5.20
CA ASP A 146 18.79 7.07 -6.60
C ASP A 146 19.82 5.95 -6.84
N LYS A 147 19.41 4.89 -7.58
CA LYS A 147 20.29 3.77 -7.94
C LYS A 147 21.55 4.19 -8.68
N SER A 148 21.48 5.31 -9.41
CA SER A 148 22.62 5.91 -10.09
C SER A 148 23.71 6.43 -9.15
N TRP A 149 23.42 6.59 -7.85
CA TRP A 149 24.40 7.06 -6.86
C TRP A 149 25.24 5.94 -6.24
N TYR A 150 24.77 4.69 -6.30
CA TYR A 150 25.48 3.53 -5.75
C TYR A 150 25.75 2.41 -6.77
N ASN A 151 25.50 2.64 -8.05
CA ASN A 151 25.87 1.70 -9.11
C ASN A 151 27.41 1.65 -9.32
N THR A 152 27.86 0.74 -10.18
CA THR A 152 29.32 0.52 -10.37
C THR A 152 29.99 1.72 -11.02
N THR A 153 29.29 2.47 -11.89
CA THR A 153 29.85 3.64 -12.59
C THR A 153 29.85 4.90 -11.73
N ALA A 154 29.10 4.91 -10.62
CA ALA A 154 29.09 5.98 -9.63
C ALA A 154 30.34 6.01 -8.75
N PHE A 155 31.15 4.96 -8.80
CA PHE A 155 32.37 4.79 -8.01
C PHE A 155 33.60 4.57 -8.90
N THR A 156 34.74 5.07 -8.45
CA THR A 156 36.04 4.83 -9.09
C THR A 156 36.53 3.41 -8.80
N LYS A 157 37.56 2.96 -9.53
CA LYS A 157 38.21 1.67 -9.25
C LYS A 157 38.81 1.56 -7.84
N LYS A 158 39.06 2.69 -7.17
CA LYS A 158 39.53 2.75 -5.78
C LYS A 158 38.38 2.64 -4.76
N GLY A 159 37.13 2.55 -5.24
CA GLY A 159 35.95 2.50 -4.39
C GLY A 159 35.52 3.87 -3.86
N GLU A 160 35.99 4.98 -4.43
CA GLU A 160 35.56 6.33 -4.03
C GLU A 160 34.45 6.86 -4.95
N PRO A 161 33.43 7.59 -4.44
CA PRO A 161 32.41 8.23 -5.26
C PRO A 161 33.04 9.12 -6.35
N THR A 162 32.51 9.05 -7.57
CA THR A 162 32.99 9.89 -8.67
C THR A 162 32.56 11.35 -8.48
N LYS A 163 33.30 12.28 -9.09
CA LYS A 163 32.94 13.70 -9.11
C LYS A 163 31.51 13.94 -9.59
N LYS A 164 31.07 13.22 -10.63
CA LYS A 164 29.70 13.30 -11.16
C LYS A 164 28.65 12.91 -10.10
N THR A 165 28.90 11.84 -9.35
CA THR A 165 28.02 11.40 -8.26
C THR A 165 27.97 12.44 -7.14
N ILE A 166 29.13 12.93 -6.72
CA ILE A 166 29.29 13.97 -5.69
C ILE A 166 28.51 15.23 -6.09
N GLU A 167 28.66 15.71 -7.33
CA GLU A 167 27.93 16.88 -7.84
C GLU A 167 26.41 16.65 -7.88
N ALA A 168 25.96 15.48 -8.31
CA ALA A 168 24.53 15.15 -8.36
C ALA A 168 23.90 15.14 -6.95
N ILE A 169 24.59 14.54 -5.98
CA ILE A 169 24.15 14.51 -4.57
C ILE A 169 24.14 15.94 -4.01
N HIS A 170 25.22 16.70 -4.21
CA HIS A 170 25.32 18.08 -3.77
C HIS A 170 24.20 18.95 -4.35
N SER A 171 23.90 18.84 -5.65
CA SER A 171 22.77 19.56 -6.26
C SER A 171 21.43 19.19 -5.63
N LYS A 172 21.20 17.90 -5.34
CA LYS A 172 19.96 17.43 -4.70
C LYS A 172 19.83 17.96 -3.27
N LEU A 173 20.90 17.90 -2.48
CA LEU A 173 20.93 18.45 -1.12
C LEU A 173 20.79 19.98 -1.12
N GLY A 174 21.41 20.67 -2.08
CA GLY A 174 21.23 22.11 -2.26
C GLY A 174 19.77 22.49 -2.53
N PHE A 175 19.07 21.72 -3.36
CA PHE A 175 17.65 21.92 -3.61
C PHE A 175 16.81 21.72 -2.34
N LEU A 176 17.07 20.67 -1.56
CA LEU A 176 16.38 20.44 -0.28
C LEU A 176 16.63 21.57 0.72
N SER A 177 17.88 22.05 0.81
CA SER A 177 18.26 23.17 1.66
C SER A 177 17.51 24.45 1.28
N LEU A 178 17.39 24.75 -0.01
CA LEU A 178 16.61 25.88 -0.51
C LEU A 178 15.12 25.74 -0.17
N GLN A 179 14.54 24.56 -0.35
CA GLN A 179 13.14 24.31 0.02
C GLN A 179 12.92 24.51 1.53
N LYS A 180 13.81 23.98 2.37
CA LYS A 180 13.76 24.18 3.82
C LYS A 180 13.82 25.67 4.18
N GLN A 181 14.75 26.42 3.58
CA GLN A 181 14.87 27.86 3.82
C GLN A 181 13.62 28.62 3.36
N GLN A 182 13.03 28.24 2.23
CA GLN A 182 11.79 28.83 1.74
C GLN A 182 10.61 28.59 2.69
N ILE A 183 10.47 27.36 3.21
CA ILE A 183 9.45 27.03 4.21
C ILE A 183 9.68 27.84 5.49
N LEU A 184 10.90 27.91 6.01
CA LEU A 184 11.23 28.70 7.19
C LEU A 184 10.91 30.19 6.99
N SER A 185 11.28 30.76 5.85
CA SER A 185 10.96 32.16 5.52
C SER A 185 9.45 32.39 5.39
N SER A 186 8.71 31.43 4.81
CA SER A 186 7.25 31.52 4.67
C SER A 186 6.55 31.42 6.03
N LYS A 187 7.01 30.53 6.91
CA LYS A 187 6.54 30.43 8.29
C LYS A 187 6.78 31.72 9.05
N GLN A 188 7.99 32.30 8.95
CA GLN A 188 8.32 33.57 9.60
C GLN A 188 7.41 34.70 9.13
N ALA A 189 7.15 34.84 7.83
CA ALA A 189 6.26 35.87 7.29
C ALA A 189 4.81 35.70 7.80
N VAL A 190 4.30 34.46 7.83
CA VAL A 190 2.98 34.14 8.38
C VAL A 190 2.91 34.43 9.88
N LYS A 191 3.97 34.08 10.61
CA LYS A 191 4.09 34.32 12.04
C LYS A 191 3.98 35.81 12.36
N GLU A 192 4.81 36.63 11.72
CA GLU A 192 4.78 38.08 11.88
C GLU A 192 3.40 38.66 11.56
N PHE A 193 2.75 38.21 10.49
CA PHE A 193 1.42 38.66 10.13
C PHE A 193 0.34 38.24 11.15
N ALA A 194 0.40 37.02 11.66
CA ALA A 194 -0.52 36.51 12.68
C ALA A 194 -0.37 37.28 14.00
N GLU A 195 0.87 37.52 14.45
CA GLU A 195 1.17 38.29 15.66
C GLU A 195 0.65 39.74 15.54
N LEU A 196 0.92 40.41 14.41
CA LEU A 196 0.40 41.76 14.13
C LEU A 196 -1.13 41.80 14.07
N SER A 197 -1.75 40.70 13.65
CA SER A 197 -3.21 40.53 13.60
C SER A 197 -3.83 40.17 14.96
N GLY A 198 -3.02 40.00 16.01
CA GLY A 198 -3.50 39.61 17.35
C GLY A 198 -4.01 38.17 17.43
N LEU A 199 -3.49 37.28 16.58
CA LEU A 199 -3.82 35.85 16.55
C LEU A 199 -2.59 35.01 16.96
N ASP A 200 -2.86 33.81 17.48
CA ASP A 200 -1.80 32.83 17.78
C ASP A 200 -1.17 32.29 16.48
N PRO A 201 0.16 32.36 16.30
CA PRO A 201 0.82 31.96 15.05
C PRO A 201 0.82 30.45 14.75
N TYR A 202 0.77 29.60 15.76
CA TYR A 202 1.10 28.18 15.64
C TYR A 202 0.24 27.45 14.60
N ALA A 203 -1.07 27.69 14.60
CA ALA A 203 -2.00 27.06 13.66
C ALA A 203 -1.72 27.48 12.20
N TRP A 204 -1.31 28.72 11.98
CA TRP A 204 -1.05 29.28 10.66
C TRP A 204 0.29 28.83 10.10
N GLU A 205 1.32 28.74 10.95
CA GLU A 205 2.62 28.19 10.60
C GLU A 205 2.54 26.74 10.11
N ASN A 206 1.67 25.91 10.73
CA ASN A 206 1.48 24.53 10.30
C ASN A 206 0.79 24.41 8.93
N LEU A 207 0.02 25.42 8.50
CA LEU A 207 -0.56 25.42 7.15
C LEU A 207 0.52 25.55 6.06
N ILE A 208 1.60 26.30 6.33
CA ILE A 208 2.76 26.37 5.44
C ILE A 208 3.44 25.00 5.33
N GLU A 209 3.57 24.27 6.45
CA GLU A 209 4.14 22.91 6.45
C GLU A 209 3.28 21.91 5.67
N ARG A 210 1.96 22.13 5.61
CA ARG A 210 1.03 21.36 4.79
C ARG A 210 1.05 21.73 3.30
N GLY A 211 1.87 22.70 2.90
CA GLY A 211 2.06 23.10 1.52
C GLY A 211 1.18 24.26 1.04
N LEU A 212 0.48 24.97 1.94
CA LEU A 212 -0.21 26.20 1.55
C LEU A 212 0.81 27.32 1.31
N SER A 213 0.50 28.21 0.36
CA SER A 213 1.33 29.38 0.11
C SER A 213 1.14 30.45 1.19
N THR A 214 2.16 31.29 1.37
CA THR A 214 2.11 32.47 2.27
C THR A 214 0.89 33.36 1.97
N ALA A 215 0.56 33.56 0.70
CA ALA A 215 -0.59 34.39 0.30
C ALA A 215 -1.93 33.78 0.76
N GLU A 216 -2.13 32.48 0.55
CA GLU A 216 -3.36 31.79 0.97
C GLU A 216 -3.53 31.80 2.49
N VAL A 217 -2.44 31.62 3.24
CA VAL A 217 -2.49 31.67 4.71
C VAL A 217 -2.79 33.08 5.20
N ILE A 218 -2.17 34.11 4.61
CA ILE A 218 -2.46 35.52 4.93
C ILE A 218 -3.93 35.87 4.66
N GLU A 219 -4.50 35.43 3.55
CA GLU A 219 -5.92 35.66 3.26
C GLU A 219 -6.84 34.98 4.29
N LYS A 220 -6.49 33.76 4.74
CA LYS A 220 -7.23 33.08 5.81
C LYS A 220 -7.11 33.82 7.14
N ILE A 221 -5.94 34.38 7.46
CA ILE A 221 -5.75 35.21 8.66
C ILE A 221 -6.64 36.45 8.58
N LYS A 222 -6.62 37.20 7.46
CA LYS A 222 -7.49 38.38 7.26
C LYS A 222 -8.96 38.04 7.44
N HIS A 223 -9.43 36.95 6.85
CA HIS A 223 -10.79 36.49 7.02
C HIS A 223 -11.09 36.16 8.49
N SER A 224 -10.18 35.49 9.21
CA SER A 224 -10.36 35.19 10.64
C SER A 224 -10.44 36.45 11.51
N VAL A 225 -9.65 37.48 11.21
CA VAL A 225 -9.69 38.76 11.91
C VAL A 225 -11.02 39.47 11.65
N GLU A 226 -11.46 39.51 10.40
CA GLU A 226 -12.72 40.15 10.03
C GLU A 226 -13.93 39.46 10.67
N GLN A 227 -13.97 38.12 10.67
CA GLN A 227 -15.03 37.39 11.37
C GLN A 227 -15.04 37.70 12.87
N LYS A 228 -13.87 37.73 13.52
CA LYS A 228 -13.77 38.11 14.93
C LYS A 228 -14.26 39.53 15.19
N ARG A 229 -14.02 40.47 14.25
CA ARG A 229 -14.52 41.85 14.34
C ARG A 229 -16.05 41.89 14.24
N LEU A 230 -16.63 41.21 13.25
CA LEU A 230 -18.08 41.13 13.06
C LEU A 230 -18.78 40.51 14.26
N ASP A 231 -18.22 39.44 14.84
CA ASP A 231 -18.75 38.79 16.04
C ASP A 231 -18.75 39.72 17.26
N LEU A 232 -17.68 40.51 17.44
CA LEU A 232 -17.59 41.48 18.53
C LEU A 232 -18.60 42.62 18.35
N GLU A 233 -18.74 43.14 17.12
CA GLU A 233 -19.73 44.17 16.80
C GLU A 233 -21.16 43.66 16.99
N GLU A 234 -21.46 42.41 16.62
CA GLU A 234 -22.77 41.82 16.83
C GLU A 234 -23.09 41.63 18.31
N LYS A 235 -22.13 41.14 19.11
CA LYS A 235 -22.28 41.03 20.56
C LYS A 235 -22.50 42.40 21.22
N GLU A 236 -21.80 43.43 20.76
CA GLU A 236 -21.99 44.78 21.26
C GLU A 236 -23.37 45.34 20.90
N ARG A 237 -23.83 45.16 19.66
CA ARG A 237 -25.20 45.52 19.26
C ARG A 237 -26.25 44.80 20.09
N GLN A 238 -26.07 43.51 20.36
CA GLN A 238 -26.96 42.73 21.21
C GLN A 238 -26.96 43.24 22.66
N ARG A 239 -25.80 43.64 23.19
CA ARG A 239 -25.70 44.22 24.53
C ARG A 239 -26.42 45.57 24.63
N ILE A 240 -26.17 46.49 23.69
CA ILE A 240 -26.83 47.80 23.65
C ILE A 240 -28.35 47.63 23.52
N ALA A 241 -28.82 46.78 22.60
CA ALA A 241 -30.25 46.52 22.42
C ALA A 241 -30.91 45.94 23.69
N LYS A 242 -30.19 45.05 24.41
CA LYS A 242 -30.66 44.51 25.69
C LYS A 242 -30.74 45.60 26.77
N GLU A 243 -29.71 46.44 26.89
CA GLU A 243 -29.70 47.54 27.87
C GLU A 243 -30.79 48.58 27.58
N GLU A 244 -31.02 48.92 26.31
CA GLU A 244 -32.12 49.81 25.89
C GLU A 244 -33.49 49.21 26.21
N TYR A 245 -33.69 47.92 25.93
CA TYR A 245 -34.91 47.20 26.27
C TYR A 245 -35.15 47.18 27.78
N ASP A 246 -34.15 46.81 28.58
CA ASP A 246 -34.23 46.75 30.04
C ASP A 246 -34.52 48.16 30.63
N SER A 247 -33.91 49.22 30.07
CA SER A 247 -34.17 50.61 30.49
C SER A 247 -35.58 51.08 30.14
N ALA A 248 -36.09 50.75 28.95
CA ALA A 248 -37.44 51.10 28.52
C ALA A 248 -38.50 50.40 29.40
N MET A 249 -38.31 49.11 29.70
CA MET A 249 -39.18 48.36 30.61
C MET A 249 -39.18 48.94 32.03
N SER A 250 -38.02 49.36 32.54
CA SER A 250 -37.94 50.00 33.86
C SER A 250 -38.65 51.36 33.90
N LYS A 251 -38.60 52.16 32.83
CA LYS A 251 -39.34 53.43 32.73
C LYS A 251 -40.84 53.20 32.66
N LEU A 252 -41.33 52.25 31.86
CA LEU A 252 -42.75 51.88 31.80
C LEU A 252 -43.27 51.42 33.17
N ALA A 253 -42.49 50.61 33.89
CA ALA A 253 -42.83 50.19 35.25
C ALA A 253 -42.90 51.37 36.25
N ASN A 254 -42.02 52.37 36.11
CA ASN A 254 -42.06 53.59 36.94
C ASN A 254 -43.16 54.58 36.52
N GLU A 255 -43.49 54.69 35.23
CA GLU A 255 -44.56 55.57 34.72
C GLU A 255 -45.95 55.04 35.09
N GLN A 256 -46.13 53.71 35.18
CA GLN A 256 -47.33 53.11 35.77
C GLN A 256 -47.49 53.37 37.27
N PHE A 257 -46.42 53.77 37.99
CA PHE A 257 -46.47 54.00 39.44
C PHE A 257 -45.70 55.28 39.84
N SER A 258 -46.41 56.41 39.88
CA SER A 258 -45.86 57.65 40.46
C SER A 258 -45.97 57.63 41.98
N LYS A 259 -44.84 57.67 42.70
CA LYS A 259 -44.81 57.94 44.15
C LYS A 259 -44.82 59.44 44.41
N VAL A 260 -45.93 59.95 44.93
CA VAL A 260 -45.97 61.22 45.69
C VAL A 260 -46.62 60.93 47.05
N ASN A 261 -45.86 61.07 48.14
CA ASN A 261 -46.30 60.92 49.53
C ASN A 261 -47.16 59.67 49.82
N ASP A 262 -46.54 58.49 49.78
CA ASP A 262 -47.11 57.24 50.32
C ASP A 262 -48.51 56.85 49.80
N THR A 263 -48.86 57.27 48.58
CA THR A 263 -50.01 56.73 47.84
C THR A 263 -49.77 56.85 46.34
N THR A 264 -49.97 55.76 45.60
CA THR A 264 -49.81 55.72 44.14
C THR A 264 -51.16 55.98 43.46
N ILE A 265 -51.20 56.91 42.50
CA ILE A 265 -52.41 57.33 41.78
C ILE A 265 -52.23 57.02 40.28
N ASP A 266 -53.19 56.28 39.72
CA ASP A 266 -53.36 56.05 38.27
C ASP A 266 -53.87 57.34 37.60
N MET A 267 -53.12 57.88 36.63
CA MET A 267 -53.41 59.17 36.01
C MET A 267 -54.42 59.11 34.85
N GLU A 268 -54.90 57.93 34.44
CA GLU A 268 -55.93 57.82 33.38
C GLU A 268 -57.33 57.62 33.96
N THR A 269 -57.46 57.00 35.14
CA THR A 269 -58.77 56.58 35.67
C THR A 269 -59.15 57.13 37.04
N GLY A 270 -58.22 57.74 37.77
CA GLY A 270 -58.55 58.44 39.03
C GLY A 270 -59.18 57.56 40.12
N GLU A 271 -59.03 56.23 40.05
CA GLU A 271 -59.52 55.31 41.08
C GLU A 271 -58.42 54.83 42.03
N VAL A 272 -58.80 54.71 43.30
CA VAL A 272 -57.97 54.23 44.40
C VAL A 272 -58.16 52.71 44.51
N ILE A 273 -57.13 51.93 44.19
CA ILE A 273 -57.23 50.46 44.21
C ILE A 273 -56.37 49.88 45.34
N LYS A 274 -57.03 49.18 46.27
CA LYS A 274 -56.39 48.27 47.24
C LYS A 274 -55.72 47.14 46.48
N VAL A 275 -54.42 46.96 46.71
CA VAL A 275 -53.64 45.85 46.17
C VAL A 275 -54.18 44.53 46.76
N GLN A 276 -54.83 43.74 45.92
CA GLN A 276 -54.80 42.29 46.02
C GLN A 276 -54.11 41.77 44.75
N GLU A 277 -52.86 41.36 44.93
CA GLU A 277 -52.02 40.75 43.90
C GLU A 277 -52.72 39.53 43.30
N GLN A 278 -52.97 39.57 42.00
CA GLN A 278 -52.98 38.38 41.17
C GLN A 278 -51.82 38.53 40.17
N VAL A 279 -50.70 37.90 40.49
CA VAL A 279 -49.54 37.80 39.61
C VAL A 279 -49.81 36.64 38.66
N GLU A 280 -50.21 36.93 37.42
CA GLU A 280 -50.07 35.95 36.34
C GLU A 280 -48.60 35.90 35.92
N PRO A 281 -47.95 34.71 35.90
CA PRO A 281 -46.53 34.61 35.57
C PRO A 281 -46.28 34.95 34.10
N GLU A 282 -45.34 35.86 33.86
CA GLU A 282 -44.89 36.27 32.54
C GLU A 282 -44.17 35.11 31.81
N ILE A 283 -44.66 34.71 30.62
CA ILE A 283 -44.10 33.60 29.83
C ILE A 283 -43.06 34.15 28.84
N LEU A 284 -41.79 33.77 29.00
CA LEU A 284 -40.68 34.13 28.11
C LEU A 284 -40.37 32.98 27.13
N THR A 285 -40.13 33.29 25.85
CA THR A 285 -39.80 32.31 24.79
C THR A 285 -38.46 32.64 24.12
N PHE A 286 -37.56 31.65 24.01
CA PHE A 286 -36.24 31.78 23.36
C PHE A 286 -36.04 30.73 22.26
N VAL A 287 -35.23 31.05 21.24
CA VAL A 287 -34.78 30.10 20.22
C VAL A 287 -33.36 29.65 20.55
N LEU A 288 -33.18 28.35 20.78
CA LEU A 288 -31.90 27.75 21.18
C LEU A 288 -31.50 26.66 20.18
N GLU A 289 -30.27 26.71 19.68
CA GLU A 289 -29.66 25.60 18.95
C GLU A 289 -28.82 24.76 19.92
N VAL A 290 -29.15 23.49 20.08
CA VAL A 290 -28.51 22.59 21.05
C VAL A 290 -27.93 21.38 20.33
N THR A 291 -26.65 21.11 20.54
CA THR A 291 -25.93 19.96 19.96
C THR A 291 -25.34 19.11 21.06
N GLY A 292 -25.51 17.80 20.98
CA GLY A 292 -25.02 16.87 22.00
C GLY A 292 -25.25 15.41 21.60
N THR A 293 -24.82 14.49 22.46
CA THR A 293 -25.08 13.06 22.29
C THR A 293 -26.55 12.73 22.57
N TYR A 294 -27.03 11.60 22.03
CA TYR A 294 -28.43 11.20 22.14
C TYR A 294 -28.92 11.13 23.60
N GLU A 295 -28.14 10.52 24.50
CA GLU A 295 -28.50 10.37 25.91
C GLU A 295 -28.58 11.72 26.64
N ALA A 296 -27.68 12.66 26.32
CA ALA A 296 -27.69 14.00 26.92
C ALA A 296 -28.90 14.82 26.46
N LEU A 297 -29.25 14.75 25.16
CA LEU A 297 -30.43 15.45 24.62
C LEU A 297 -31.75 14.82 25.10
N ALA A 298 -31.79 13.51 25.32
CA ALA A 298 -32.94 12.83 25.89
C ALA A 298 -33.18 13.25 27.34
N SER A 299 -32.12 13.28 28.16
CA SER A 299 -32.19 13.75 29.55
C SER A 299 -32.63 15.22 29.64
N MET A 300 -32.12 16.07 28.75
CA MET A 300 -32.53 17.48 28.67
C MET A 300 -34.02 17.64 28.35
N ASN A 301 -34.56 16.84 27.41
CA ASN A 301 -35.99 16.88 27.08
C ASN A 301 -36.87 16.48 28.27
N GLU A 302 -36.44 15.47 29.04
CA GLU A 302 -37.18 15.01 30.22
C GLU A 302 -37.17 16.06 31.33
N PHE A 303 -36.02 16.72 31.54
CA PHE A 303 -35.91 17.86 32.44
C PHE A 303 -36.84 19.02 32.06
N MET A 304 -36.92 19.38 30.77
CA MET A 304 -37.80 20.46 30.31
C MET A 304 -39.29 20.15 30.57
N LYS A 305 -39.72 18.90 30.34
CA LYS A 305 -41.11 18.48 30.63
C LYS A 305 -41.45 18.51 32.12
N GLN A 306 -40.51 18.10 32.98
CA GLN A 306 -40.72 18.08 34.42
C GLN A 306 -40.87 19.47 35.04
N ASN A 307 -40.37 20.50 34.37
CA ASN A 307 -40.41 21.88 34.83
C ASN A 307 -41.43 22.73 34.03
N ASP A 308 -42.38 22.09 33.35
CA ASP A 308 -43.43 22.75 32.55
C ASP A 308 -42.89 23.71 31.46
N ILE A 309 -41.68 23.46 30.96
CA ILE A 309 -41.07 24.24 29.88
C ILE A 309 -41.53 23.71 28.53
N SER A 310 -42.24 24.54 27.77
CA SER A 310 -42.72 24.21 26.43
C SER A 310 -41.61 24.36 25.38
N PHE A 311 -41.35 23.30 24.60
CA PHE A 311 -40.34 23.30 23.53
C PHE A 311 -40.89 22.72 22.22
N ARG A 312 -40.37 23.20 21.09
CA ARG A 312 -40.69 22.69 19.74
C ARG A 312 -39.44 22.61 18.88
N LYS A 313 -39.35 21.59 18.03
CA LYS A 313 -38.28 21.50 17.02
C LYS A 313 -38.55 22.52 15.92
N VAL A 314 -37.66 23.50 15.78
CA VAL A 314 -37.68 24.43 14.65
C VAL A 314 -36.88 23.76 13.52
N ALA A 315 -37.53 23.46 12.39
CA ALA A 315 -36.84 22.87 11.24
C ALA A 315 -35.85 23.89 10.65
N LYS A 316 -34.73 23.38 10.13
CA LYS A 316 -33.70 24.19 9.46
C LYS A 316 -34.22 24.75 8.14
#